data_AF-A0A9P7EXP0-F1
#
_entry.id   AF-A0A9P7EXP0-F1
#
_cell.length_a   1.000
_cell.length_b   1.000
_cell.length_c   1.000
_cell.angle_alpha   90.00
_cell.angle_beta   90.00
_cell.angle_gamma   90.00
#
_symmetry.space_group_name_H-M   'P 1'
#
loop_
_entity.id
_entity.type
_entity.pdbx_description
1 polymer ?
#
loop_
_entity_poly.entity_id
_entity_poly.type
_entity_poly.pdbx_seq_one_letter_code
_entity_poly.pdbx_strand_id
1 'polypeptide(L)'
;MGKEMKGYLVGPMPVEQFLKEFLSPSAIPDHEPLTSFSDGAFESTLSALQETKAYEPFVMQINTMSSFAPGLSFIDTHNHPDTTNCKLFTFQIKPDICVYADGALPPRARQSSCDISAAEVIIEFKWDPHHTPFYTPASGPSTTAHFISETDKAMDTLGQITSYTTAQLGAQYHTHAFSILIVYDQAHIIRWDREGATVSSAINYNEEPHLADFFHRYVQASPALRGVDTSVTLASAEESRLARLQLGLSATRCMLKVAVPDIDNTGSVTLVFPAPSPVGQSPIGRCTRACPAYDIDNDRVVMFKDSWWVAIADVLPEGETYKILKKTMFPTLHRALHVTTYPLSLNKPRRLTS
;
A
#
# COMPACT_ATOMS: atom_id res chain seq x y z
N MET A 1 -0.43 -9.89 -14.36
CA MET A 1 -0.49 -8.57 -13.70
C MET A 1 0.32 -7.50 -14.43
N GLY A 2 1.55 -7.74 -14.90
CA GLY A 2 2.34 -6.69 -15.58
C GLY A 2 1.67 -6.04 -16.80
N LYS A 3 1.15 -6.85 -17.73
CA LYS A 3 0.40 -6.35 -18.91
C LYS A 3 -0.87 -5.58 -18.57
N GLU A 4 -1.52 -5.94 -17.47
CA GLU A 4 -2.73 -5.29 -16.98
C GLU A 4 -2.44 -3.89 -16.44
N MET A 5 -1.34 -3.74 -15.69
CA MET A 5 -0.98 -2.47 -15.04
C MET A 5 -0.43 -1.42 -15.98
N LYS A 6 0.07 -1.79 -17.17
CA LYS A 6 0.70 -0.87 -18.12
C LYS A 6 -0.13 0.39 -18.41
N GLY A 7 -1.44 0.26 -18.52
CA GLY A 7 -2.36 1.38 -18.80
C GLY A 7 -2.63 2.30 -17.60
N TYR A 8 -2.16 1.93 -16.41
CA TYR A 8 -2.45 2.59 -15.13
C TYR A 8 -1.19 3.15 -14.45
N LEU A 9 -0.05 3.10 -15.13
CA LEU A 9 1.21 3.64 -14.64
C LEU A 9 1.45 5.03 -15.23
N VAL A 10 1.83 5.97 -14.38
CA VAL A 10 2.15 7.35 -14.76
C VAL A 10 3.57 7.67 -14.30
N GLY A 11 4.40 8.20 -15.20
CA GLY A 11 5.78 8.54 -14.88
C GLY A 11 6.65 8.72 -16.13
N PRO A 12 7.97 8.83 -15.94
CA PRO A 12 8.61 9.03 -14.64
C PRO A 12 8.34 10.46 -14.14
N MET A 13 7.88 10.59 -12.89
CA MET A 13 7.76 11.90 -12.22
C MET A 13 9.11 12.27 -11.61
N PRO A 14 9.66 13.48 -11.84
CA PRO A 14 10.90 13.91 -11.18
C PRO A 14 10.85 13.66 -9.68
N VAL A 15 11.90 13.07 -9.11
CA VAL A 15 11.89 12.58 -7.73
C VAL A 15 11.62 13.69 -6.71
N GLU A 16 12.13 14.91 -6.90
CA GLU A 16 11.85 16.01 -5.98
C GLU A 16 10.36 16.42 -6.03
N GLN A 17 9.77 16.38 -7.22
CA GLN A 17 8.33 16.61 -7.39
C GLN A 17 7.51 15.49 -6.75
N PHE A 18 7.94 14.23 -6.90
CA PHE A 18 7.29 13.07 -6.30
C PHE A 18 7.28 13.19 -4.77
N LEU A 19 8.43 13.48 -4.16
CA LEU A 19 8.54 13.64 -2.71
C LEU A 19 7.74 14.86 -2.23
N LYS A 20 7.75 15.97 -2.96
CA LYS A 20 6.94 17.14 -2.62
C LYS A 20 5.44 16.86 -2.68
N GLU A 21 4.97 16.12 -3.67
CA GLU A 21 3.55 15.83 -3.86
C GLU A 21 3.04 14.85 -2.79
N PHE A 22 3.79 13.78 -2.52
CA PHE A 22 3.28 12.67 -1.70
C PHE A 22 3.79 12.66 -0.26
N LEU A 23 4.93 13.29 0.02
CA LEU A 23 5.57 13.36 1.34
C LEU A 23 6.20 14.75 1.54
N SER A 24 5.40 15.82 1.35
CA SER A 24 5.87 17.19 1.56
C SER A 24 6.32 17.38 3.01
N PRO A 25 7.49 18.01 3.27
CA PRO A 25 7.90 18.38 4.63
C PRO A 25 6.85 19.25 5.34
N SER A 26 6.12 20.09 4.60
CA SER A 26 5.06 20.95 5.16
C SER A 26 3.84 20.18 5.65
N ALA A 27 3.67 18.93 5.23
CA ALA A 27 2.55 18.07 5.65
C ALA A 27 2.93 17.18 6.85
N ILE A 28 4.22 17.07 7.17
CA ILE A 28 4.74 16.23 8.25
C ILE A 28 4.89 17.11 9.51
N PRO A 29 4.16 16.83 10.60
CA PRO A 29 4.31 17.56 11.86
C PRO A 29 5.73 17.44 12.40
N ASP A 30 6.30 18.55 12.87
CA ASP A 30 7.64 18.59 13.48
C ASP A 30 8.74 17.95 12.60
N HIS A 31 8.65 18.14 11.29
CA HIS A 31 9.58 17.55 10.32
C HIS A 31 11.03 17.99 10.57
N GLU A 32 11.87 16.99 10.86
CA GLU A 32 13.32 17.13 10.90
C GLU A 32 13.91 16.72 9.53
N PRO A 33 14.79 17.55 8.93
CA PRO A 33 15.42 17.23 7.66
C PRO A 33 16.51 16.16 7.79
N LEU A 34 16.69 15.39 6.73
CA LEU A 34 17.77 14.41 6.66
C LEU A 34 19.13 15.12 6.65
N THR A 35 20.00 14.77 7.60
CA THR A 35 21.35 15.34 7.75
C THR A 35 22.48 14.31 7.67
N SER A 36 22.16 13.01 7.71
CA SER A 36 23.15 11.93 7.82
C SER A 36 23.59 11.32 6.48
N PHE A 37 23.07 11.80 5.33
CA PHE A 37 23.43 11.27 4.02
C PHE A 37 24.80 11.77 3.55
N SER A 38 25.56 10.87 2.93
CA SER A 38 26.80 11.17 2.23
C SER A 38 26.85 10.38 0.91
N ASP A 39 27.48 10.96 -0.10
CA ASP A 39 27.84 10.22 -1.33
C ASP A 39 28.62 8.94 -0.98
N GLY A 40 28.31 7.84 -1.67
CA GLY A 40 28.82 6.51 -1.37
C GLY A 40 28.14 5.80 -0.20
N ALA A 41 27.01 6.33 0.32
CA ALA A 41 26.33 5.74 1.47
C ALA A 41 25.94 4.27 1.24
N PHE A 42 25.68 3.86 0.00
CA PHE A 42 25.28 2.49 -0.34
C PHE A 42 26.36 1.72 -1.10
N GLU A 43 27.63 2.15 -1.02
CA GLU A 43 28.74 1.57 -1.80
C GLU A 43 28.89 0.06 -1.56
N SER A 44 28.67 -0.38 -0.33
CA SER A 44 28.72 -1.80 0.04
C SER A 44 27.60 -2.62 -0.63
N THR A 45 26.44 -2.01 -0.88
CA THR A 45 25.33 -2.62 -1.63
C THR A 45 25.72 -2.76 -3.10
N LEU A 46 26.26 -1.70 -3.72
CA LEU A 46 26.64 -1.69 -5.14
C LEU A 46 27.82 -2.62 -5.44
N SER A 47 28.72 -2.79 -4.46
CA SER A 47 29.86 -3.71 -4.56
C SER A 47 29.47 -5.20 -4.56
N ALA A 48 28.19 -5.52 -4.34
CA ALA A 48 27.72 -6.90 -4.35
C ALA A 48 27.84 -7.55 -5.74
N LEU A 49 28.39 -8.76 -5.80
CA LEU A 49 28.57 -9.49 -7.07
C LEU A 49 27.25 -10.03 -7.65
N GLN A 50 26.20 -10.14 -6.84
CA GLN A 50 24.89 -10.66 -7.23
C GLN A 50 23.79 -10.12 -6.31
N GLU A 51 22.56 -10.16 -6.79
CA GLU A 51 21.36 -9.63 -6.13
C GLU A 51 21.23 -10.02 -4.65
N THR A 52 21.30 -11.31 -4.35
CA THR A 52 21.15 -11.85 -2.98
C THR A 52 22.25 -11.43 -2.02
N LYS A 53 23.36 -10.89 -2.53
CA LYS A 53 24.46 -10.34 -1.72
C LYS A 53 24.32 -8.84 -1.48
N ALA A 54 23.37 -8.17 -2.13
CA ALA A 54 23.10 -6.75 -1.95
C ALA A 54 22.16 -6.47 -0.76
N TYR A 55 21.32 -7.43 -0.37
CA TYR A 55 20.28 -7.21 0.65
C TYR A 55 20.84 -6.88 2.03
N GLU A 56 21.78 -7.69 2.53
CA GLU A 56 22.36 -7.51 3.87
C GLU A 56 23.11 -6.16 4.00
N PRO A 57 24.01 -5.77 3.06
CA PRO A 57 24.61 -4.44 3.08
C PRO A 57 23.59 -3.30 3.08
N PHE A 58 22.54 -3.40 2.25
CA PHE A 58 21.49 -2.37 2.18
C PHE A 58 20.74 -2.23 3.51
N VAL A 59 20.32 -3.36 4.09
CA VAL A 59 19.63 -3.40 5.39
C VAL A 59 20.52 -2.85 6.51
N MET A 60 21.80 -3.27 6.56
CA MET A 60 22.75 -2.80 7.56
C MET A 60 22.97 -1.29 7.49
N GLN A 61 23.10 -0.74 6.27
CA GLN A 61 23.33 0.67 6.07
C GLN A 61 22.20 1.52 6.67
N ILE A 62 20.95 1.15 6.37
CA ILE A 62 19.78 1.91 6.79
C ILE A 62 19.51 1.73 8.30
N ASN A 63 19.50 0.49 8.79
CA ASN A 63 19.14 0.20 10.18
C ASN A 63 20.22 0.66 11.18
N THR A 64 21.49 0.54 10.83
CA THR A 64 22.59 0.57 11.83
C THR A 64 23.63 1.66 11.56
N MET A 65 24.01 1.90 10.30
CA MET A 65 25.18 2.74 10.01
C MET A 65 24.81 4.21 9.81
N SER A 66 23.77 4.51 9.04
CA SER A 66 23.34 5.89 8.75
C SER A 66 22.03 6.30 9.41
N SER A 67 21.27 5.34 9.96
CA SER A 67 20.00 5.55 10.66
C SER A 67 19.06 6.51 9.91
N PHE A 68 18.86 6.28 8.61
CA PHE A 68 18.04 7.17 7.78
C PHE A 68 16.57 7.18 8.20
N ALA A 69 16.09 6.08 8.78
CA ALA A 69 14.70 5.93 9.22
C ALA A 69 14.61 5.29 10.61
N PRO A 70 14.98 6.03 11.69
CA PRO A 70 14.89 5.52 13.05
C PRO A 70 13.42 5.26 13.40
N GLY A 71 13.08 4.02 13.74
CA GLY A 71 11.69 3.60 13.96
C GLY A 71 11.14 2.66 12.87
N LEU A 72 11.92 2.40 11.81
CA LEU A 72 11.63 1.35 10.83
C LEU A 72 12.68 0.23 10.93
N SER A 73 12.21 -1.01 10.81
CA SER A 73 13.01 -2.21 10.75
C SER A 73 12.98 -2.77 9.33
N PHE A 74 14.13 -2.73 8.64
CA PHE A 74 14.32 -3.37 7.35
C PHE A 74 14.71 -4.83 7.56
N ILE A 75 13.99 -5.76 6.94
CA ILE A 75 14.20 -7.21 7.12
C ILE A 75 14.37 -7.88 5.76
N ASP A 76 15.46 -8.62 5.61
CA ASP A 76 15.65 -9.52 4.48
C ASP A 76 14.63 -10.69 4.56
N THR A 77 13.71 -10.71 3.60
CA THR A 77 12.62 -11.69 3.48
C THR A 77 12.73 -12.57 2.24
N HIS A 78 13.81 -12.47 1.46
CA HIS A 78 13.92 -13.10 0.14
C HIS A 78 13.76 -14.63 0.13
N ASN A 79 13.91 -15.33 1.26
CA ASN A 79 13.71 -16.78 1.35
C ASN A 79 12.48 -17.20 2.15
N HIS A 80 11.64 -16.26 2.56
CA HIS A 80 10.59 -16.50 3.53
C HIS A 80 9.25 -15.94 3.04
N PRO A 81 8.58 -16.64 2.11
CA PRO A 81 7.30 -16.20 1.58
C PRO A 81 6.24 -16.10 2.68
N ASP A 82 5.30 -15.17 2.53
CA ASP A 82 4.14 -15.07 3.43
C ASP A 82 3.14 -16.19 3.11
N THR A 83 3.32 -17.33 3.77
CA THR A 83 2.43 -18.50 3.63
C THR A 83 1.21 -18.43 4.54
N THR A 84 1.12 -17.42 5.41
CA THR A 84 0.02 -17.30 6.39
C THR A 84 -1.11 -16.46 5.82
N ASN A 85 -0.80 -15.26 5.33
CA ASN A 85 -1.77 -14.31 4.82
C ASN A 85 -2.06 -14.55 3.33
N CYS A 86 -1.06 -14.94 2.54
CA CYS A 86 -1.19 -15.03 1.08
C CYS A 86 -1.56 -16.44 0.55
N LYS A 87 -2.23 -17.27 1.37
CA LYS A 87 -2.64 -18.64 0.98
C LYS A 87 -3.52 -18.71 -0.26
N LEU A 88 -4.22 -17.63 -0.58
CA LEU A 88 -5.15 -17.54 -1.72
C LEU A 88 -4.47 -17.06 -3.01
N PHE A 89 -3.16 -16.77 -2.98
CA PHE A 89 -2.40 -16.48 -4.19
C PHE A 89 -1.97 -17.77 -4.88
N THR A 90 -1.98 -17.76 -6.20
CA THR A 90 -1.54 -18.90 -7.02
C THR A 90 -0.02 -19.04 -7.08
N PHE A 91 0.72 -18.08 -6.52
CA PHE A 91 2.17 -18.05 -6.45
C PHE A 91 2.62 -17.47 -5.09
N GLN A 92 3.90 -17.66 -4.77
CA GLN A 92 4.46 -17.20 -3.49
C GLN A 92 4.65 -15.68 -3.48
N ILE A 93 4.15 -15.03 -2.43
CA ILE A 93 4.45 -13.63 -2.13
C ILE A 93 5.73 -13.62 -1.31
N LYS A 94 6.83 -13.30 -1.98
CA LYS A 94 8.20 -13.39 -1.46
C LYS A 94 9.04 -12.18 -1.86
N PRO A 95 8.74 -10.98 -1.34
CA PRO A 95 9.56 -9.81 -1.60
C PRO A 95 10.96 -9.97 -1.03
N ASP A 96 11.94 -9.32 -1.64
CA ASP A 96 13.33 -9.39 -1.19
C ASP A 96 13.52 -8.77 0.19
N ILE A 97 13.02 -7.55 0.39
CA ILE A 97 13.06 -6.85 1.67
C ILE A 97 11.67 -6.28 2.01
N CYS A 98 11.23 -6.53 3.24
CA CYS A 98 10.06 -5.89 3.81
C CYS A 98 10.49 -4.92 4.92
N VAL A 99 9.88 -3.74 4.92
CA VAL A 99 10.07 -2.70 5.94
C VAL A 99 8.87 -2.72 6.87
N TYR A 100 9.15 -2.70 8.17
CA TYR A 100 8.14 -2.74 9.24
C TYR A 100 8.32 -1.55 10.17
N ALA A 101 7.23 -1.05 10.74
CA ALA A 101 7.34 -0.15 11.89
C ALA A 101 7.94 -0.90 13.09
N ASP A 102 8.76 -0.23 13.89
CA ASP A 102 9.36 -0.83 15.07
C ASP A 102 8.28 -1.33 16.05
N GLY A 103 8.44 -2.57 16.48
CA GLY A 103 7.47 -3.22 17.37
C GLY A 103 6.22 -3.78 16.66
N ALA A 104 6.04 -3.56 15.36
CA ALA A 104 4.92 -4.15 14.61
C ALA A 104 4.99 -5.68 14.53
N LEU A 105 6.21 -6.23 14.48
CA LEU A 105 6.42 -7.67 14.50
C LEU A 105 6.70 -8.19 15.92
N PRO A 106 6.10 -9.33 16.32
CA PRO A 106 6.44 -9.97 17.58
C PRO A 106 7.93 -10.35 17.58
N PRO A 107 8.60 -10.37 18.75
CA PRO A 107 10.05 -10.60 18.83
C PRO A 107 10.56 -11.86 18.11
N ARG A 108 9.71 -12.89 17.99
CA ARG A 108 10.01 -14.15 17.29
C ARG A 108 9.88 -14.06 15.76
N ALA A 109 9.06 -13.15 15.22
CA ALA A 109 8.89 -12.93 13.78
C ALA A 109 9.98 -12.01 13.18
N ARG A 110 10.81 -11.38 14.02
CA ARG A 110 11.98 -10.59 13.60
C ARG A 110 13.08 -11.44 12.95
N GLN A 111 12.92 -12.76 12.89
CA GLN A 111 13.87 -13.73 12.33
C GLN A 111 13.56 -14.07 10.87
N SER A 112 13.31 -13.06 10.04
CA SER A 112 13.23 -13.17 8.57
C SER A 112 11.89 -13.62 7.97
N SER A 113 10.77 -13.73 8.70
CA SER A 113 9.48 -14.10 8.08
C SER A 113 8.74 -12.91 7.47
N CYS A 114 8.39 -12.98 6.18
CA CYS A 114 7.51 -11.99 5.56
C CYS A 114 6.09 -12.06 6.16
N ASP A 115 5.63 -10.94 6.70
CA ASP A 115 4.24 -10.69 7.06
C ASP A 115 3.70 -9.49 6.26
N ILE A 116 2.95 -9.75 5.21
CA ILE A 116 2.40 -8.71 4.33
C ILE A 116 1.32 -7.89 5.02
N SER A 117 0.74 -8.39 6.12
CA SER A 117 -0.32 -7.69 6.85
C SER A 117 0.21 -6.59 7.77
N ALA A 118 1.54 -6.56 7.98
CA ALA A 118 2.24 -5.55 8.79
C ALA A 118 3.30 -4.77 8.00
N ALA A 119 3.55 -5.12 6.74
CA ALA A 119 4.56 -4.45 5.91
C ALA A 119 4.14 -3.01 5.57
N GLU A 120 5.04 -2.06 5.79
CA GLU A 120 4.87 -0.63 5.50
C GLU A 120 5.32 -0.33 4.07
N VAL A 121 6.55 -0.75 3.72
CA VAL A 121 7.16 -0.60 2.39
C VAL A 121 7.77 -1.92 1.95
N ILE A 122 7.56 -2.26 0.69
CA ILE A 122 8.15 -3.44 0.06
C ILE A 122 9.25 -3.00 -0.89
N ILE A 123 10.40 -3.65 -0.83
CA ILE A 123 11.56 -3.36 -1.67
C ILE A 123 11.91 -4.62 -2.48
N GLU A 124 11.88 -4.48 -3.79
CA GLU A 124 12.28 -5.52 -4.73
C GLU A 124 13.60 -5.14 -5.39
N PHE A 125 14.51 -6.10 -5.52
CA PHE A 125 15.78 -5.93 -6.20
C PHE A 125 15.79 -6.66 -7.54
N LYS A 126 16.59 -6.12 -8.45
CA LYS A 126 17.04 -6.76 -9.68
C LYS A 126 18.49 -6.41 -9.93
N TRP A 127 19.34 -7.40 -10.24
CA TRP A 127 20.75 -7.15 -10.55
C TRP A 127 21.11 -7.18 -12.04
N ASP A 128 20.13 -7.50 -12.89
CA ASP A 128 20.27 -7.43 -14.35
C ASP A 128 19.43 -6.26 -14.89
N PRO A 129 20.06 -5.25 -15.54
CA PRO A 129 19.38 -4.07 -16.07
C PRO A 129 18.22 -4.38 -17.02
N HIS A 130 18.20 -5.55 -17.68
CA HIS A 130 17.07 -5.94 -18.54
C HIS A 130 15.77 -6.19 -17.79
N HIS A 131 15.79 -6.25 -16.46
CA HIS A 131 14.60 -6.34 -15.62
C HIS A 131 13.97 -4.98 -15.33
N THR A 132 14.62 -3.86 -15.67
CA THR A 132 14.01 -2.55 -15.42
C THR A 132 12.72 -2.38 -16.24
N PRO A 133 11.57 -2.15 -15.60
CA PRO A 133 10.33 -1.86 -16.30
C PRO A 133 10.23 -0.38 -16.65
N PHE A 134 11.11 0.49 -16.14
CA PHE A 134 10.99 1.94 -16.27
C PHE A 134 12.22 2.56 -16.95
N TYR A 135 11.97 3.51 -17.85
CA TYR A 135 13.01 4.29 -18.53
C TYR A 135 12.74 5.79 -18.41
N THR A 136 13.79 6.58 -18.28
CA THR A 136 13.71 8.03 -18.41
C THR A 136 13.84 8.42 -19.89
N PRO A 137 12.81 8.99 -20.53
CA PRO A 137 12.91 9.42 -21.93
C PRO A 137 13.96 10.52 -22.08
N ALA A 138 14.82 10.43 -23.11
CA ALA A 138 15.87 11.42 -23.38
C ALA A 138 15.33 12.82 -23.76
N SER A 139 14.04 12.95 -24.06
CA SER A 139 13.43 14.14 -24.66
C SER A 139 12.37 14.78 -23.75
N GLY A 140 12.68 15.01 -22.47
CA GLY A 140 11.76 15.69 -21.55
C GLY A 140 10.36 15.04 -21.43
N PRO A 141 9.38 15.72 -20.81
CA PRO A 141 8.02 15.19 -20.66
C PRO A 141 7.26 15.33 -21.98
N SER A 142 7.55 14.47 -22.96
CA SER A 142 6.63 14.22 -24.06
C SER A 142 5.45 13.41 -23.53
N THR A 143 4.23 13.87 -23.77
CA THR A 143 2.96 13.23 -23.39
C THR A 143 2.73 11.86 -24.03
N THR A 144 3.67 11.38 -24.88
CA THR A 144 3.63 10.11 -25.61
C THR A 144 4.87 9.22 -25.42
N ALA A 145 5.88 9.61 -24.64
CA ALA A 145 7.03 8.74 -24.42
C ALA A 145 6.63 7.53 -23.56
N HIS A 146 6.71 6.33 -24.13
CA HIS A 146 6.53 5.07 -23.40
C HIS A 146 7.70 4.89 -22.43
N PHE A 147 7.51 5.29 -21.18
CA PHE A 147 8.49 5.08 -20.11
C PHE A 147 8.50 3.64 -19.58
N ILE A 148 7.61 2.79 -20.07
CA ILE A 148 7.45 1.40 -19.63
C ILE A 148 8.08 0.47 -20.66
N SER A 149 9.01 -0.37 -20.22
CA SER A 149 9.61 -1.43 -21.03
C SER A 149 8.60 -2.54 -21.28
N GLU A 150 8.60 -3.10 -22.50
CA GLU A 150 7.71 -4.18 -22.91
C GLU A 150 8.43 -5.52 -23.11
N THR A 151 9.69 -5.62 -22.69
CA THR A 151 10.41 -6.90 -22.71
C THR A 151 9.78 -7.88 -21.71
N ASP A 152 9.93 -9.17 -21.95
CA ASP A 152 9.35 -10.18 -21.06
C ASP A 152 9.88 -10.04 -19.62
N LYS A 153 11.18 -9.82 -19.44
CA LYS A 153 11.82 -9.60 -18.12
C LYS A 153 11.28 -8.36 -17.38
N ALA A 154 11.05 -7.27 -18.09
CA ALA A 154 10.46 -6.07 -17.52
C ALA A 154 9.01 -6.31 -17.11
N MET A 155 8.23 -6.98 -17.95
CA MET A 155 6.83 -7.27 -17.68
C MET A 155 6.65 -8.30 -16.55
N ASP A 156 7.60 -9.22 -16.39
CA ASP A 156 7.67 -10.14 -15.26
C ASP A 156 7.95 -9.38 -13.96
N THR A 157 8.95 -8.49 -13.95
CA THR A 157 9.27 -7.63 -12.80
C THR A 157 8.08 -6.75 -12.43
N LEU A 158 7.43 -6.13 -13.42
CA LEU A 158 6.24 -5.34 -13.19
C LEU A 158 5.10 -6.18 -12.61
N GLY A 159 4.91 -7.41 -13.11
CA GLY A 159 3.95 -8.36 -12.57
C GLY A 159 4.23 -8.74 -11.11
N GLN A 160 5.51 -8.93 -10.78
CA GLN A 160 5.98 -9.26 -9.44
C GLN A 160 5.71 -8.13 -8.44
N ILE A 161 6.18 -6.91 -8.70
CA ILE A 161 5.96 -5.77 -7.79
C ILE A 161 4.46 -5.41 -7.66
N THR A 162 3.69 -5.59 -8.75
CA THR A 162 2.23 -5.42 -8.71
C THR A 162 1.61 -6.44 -7.75
N SER A 163 2.04 -7.70 -7.81
CA SER A 163 1.49 -8.75 -6.96
C SER A 163 1.76 -8.54 -5.48
N TYR A 164 2.93 -7.99 -5.13
CA TYR A 164 3.28 -7.69 -3.74
C TYR A 164 2.42 -6.54 -3.21
N THR A 165 2.24 -5.50 -4.03
CA THR A 165 1.34 -4.39 -3.69
C THR A 165 -0.11 -4.86 -3.59
N THR A 166 -0.57 -5.73 -4.48
CA THR A 166 -1.89 -6.40 -4.36
C THR A 166 -2.02 -7.11 -3.02
N ALA A 167 -1.01 -7.87 -2.61
CA ALA A 167 -1.03 -8.60 -1.35
C ALA A 167 -1.09 -7.64 -0.14
N GLN A 168 -0.27 -6.58 -0.13
CA GLN A 168 -0.27 -5.56 0.92
C GLN A 168 -1.61 -4.83 0.98
N LEU A 169 -2.04 -4.22 -0.13
CA LEU A 169 -3.31 -3.52 -0.23
C LEU A 169 -4.50 -4.43 0.00
N GLY A 170 -4.35 -5.75 -0.17
CA GLY A 170 -5.34 -6.80 0.10
C GLY A 170 -5.45 -7.22 1.57
N ALA A 171 -4.32 -7.18 2.28
CA ALA A 171 -4.21 -7.57 3.69
C ALA A 171 -4.44 -6.40 4.65
N GLN A 172 -4.33 -5.17 4.16
CA GLN A 172 -4.40 -3.95 4.98
C GLN A 172 -5.50 -3.00 4.48
N TYR A 173 -5.94 -2.10 5.35
CA TYR A 173 -6.83 -0.99 5.01
C TYR A 173 -5.98 0.24 4.71
N HIS A 174 -5.63 0.39 3.44
CA HIS A 174 -4.77 1.45 2.95
C HIS A 174 -5.47 2.21 1.82
N THR A 175 -5.34 3.53 1.84
CA THR A 175 -5.74 4.43 0.76
C THR A 175 -4.74 4.42 -0.39
N HIS A 176 -3.48 4.20 -0.07
CA HIS A 176 -2.38 4.01 -0.99
C HIS A 176 -1.24 3.26 -0.30
N ALA A 177 -0.26 2.79 -1.07
CA ALA A 177 0.94 2.14 -0.56
C ALA A 177 2.17 2.63 -1.32
N PHE A 178 3.33 2.55 -0.68
CA PHE A 178 4.61 2.81 -1.33
C PHE A 178 5.40 1.51 -1.46
N SER A 179 6.07 1.34 -2.59
CA SER A 179 7.08 0.29 -2.79
C SER A 179 8.30 0.89 -3.47
N ILE A 180 9.40 0.16 -3.42
CA ILE A 180 10.65 0.55 -4.06
C ILE A 180 11.10 -0.59 -4.97
N LEU A 181 11.54 -0.23 -6.17
CA LEU A 181 12.25 -1.13 -7.07
C LEU A 181 13.69 -0.65 -7.18
N ILE A 182 14.65 -1.50 -6.85
CA ILE A 182 16.07 -1.25 -7.06
C ILE A 182 16.55 -2.13 -8.20
N VAL A 183 17.07 -1.52 -9.25
CA VAL A 183 17.75 -2.21 -10.36
C VAL A 183 19.20 -1.76 -10.34
N TYR A 184 20.08 -2.63 -9.82
CA TYR A 184 21.50 -2.34 -9.62
C TYR A 184 21.75 -1.04 -8.83
N ASP A 185 22.17 0.03 -9.49
CA ASP A 185 22.52 1.35 -8.94
C ASP A 185 21.36 2.36 -8.98
N GLN A 186 20.21 1.98 -9.56
CA GLN A 186 19.05 2.85 -9.69
C GLN A 186 17.89 2.39 -8.81
N ALA A 187 17.29 3.34 -8.09
CA ALA A 187 16.05 3.12 -7.33
C ALA A 187 14.88 3.89 -7.96
N HIS A 188 13.70 3.30 -7.90
CA HIS A 188 12.43 3.95 -8.20
C HIS A 188 11.51 3.85 -6.99
N ILE A 189 10.94 4.98 -6.57
CA ILE A 189 9.86 5.03 -5.59
C ILE A 189 8.54 4.95 -6.36
N ILE A 190 7.66 4.06 -5.92
CA ILE A 190 6.38 3.81 -6.57
C ILE A 190 5.28 4.02 -5.55
N ARG A 191 4.35 4.93 -5.86
CA ARG A 191 3.13 5.12 -5.07
C ARG A 191 1.95 4.45 -5.79
N TRP A 192 1.32 3.50 -5.12
CA TRP A 192 0.18 2.74 -5.63
C TRP A 192 -1.10 3.21 -4.96
N ASP A 193 -2.15 3.39 -5.75
CA ASP A 193 -3.50 3.62 -5.27
C ASP A 193 -4.49 2.83 -6.13
N ARG A 194 -5.79 2.98 -5.86
CA ARG A 194 -6.84 2.25 -6.58
C ARG A 194 -7.01 2.68 -8.04
N GLU A 195 -6.35 3.75 -8.49
CA GLU A 195 -6.36 4.18 -9.89
C GLU A 195 -5.14 3.72 -10.67
N GLY A 196 -4.07 3.28 -9.99
CA GLY A 196 -2.84 2.88 -10.64
C GLY A 196 -1.60 3.12 -9.80
N ALA A 197 -0.49 3.43 -10.45
CA ALA A 197 0.74 3.81 -9.76
C ALA A 197 1.43 5.02 -10.40
N THR A 198 2.03 5.85 -9.56
CA THR A 198 2.94 6.90 -9.97
C THR A 198 4.36 6.45 -9.67
N VAL A 199 5.24 6.55 -10.65
CA VAL A 199 6.64 6.08 -10.58
C VAL A 199 7.57 7.28 -10.62
N SER A 200 8.53 7.36 -9.69
CA SER A 200 9.57 8.39 -9.73
C SER A 200 10.53 8.19 -10.92
N SER A 201 11.25 9.25 -11.31
CA SER A 201 12.48 9.10 -12.08
C SER A 201 13.46 8.19 -11.34
N ALA A 202 14.39 7.59 -12.10
CA ALA A 202 15.48 6.82 -11.52
C ALA A 202 16.29 7.71 -10.56
N ILE A 203 16.69 7.13 -9.44
CA ILE A 203 17.52 7.74 -8.40
C ILE A 203 18.83 6.96 -8.35
N ASN A 204 19.97 7.61 -8.56
CA ASN A 204 21.28 7.00 -8.30
C ASN A 204 21.50 7.00 -6.78
N TYR A 205 20.92 6.01 -6.08
CA TYR A 205 20.73 6.07 -4.62
C TYR A 205 22.03 6.05 -3.81
N ASN A 206 23.16 5.68 -4.43
CA ASN A 206 24.47 5.80 -3.81
C ASN A 206 24.98 7.25 -3.75
N GLU A 207 24.62 8.05 -4.74
CA GLU A 207 25.11 9.42 -4.95
C GLU A 207 24.09 10.48 -4.49
N GLU A 208 22.80 10.16 -4.63
CA GLU A 208 21.70 11.07 -4.38
C GLU A 208 20.97 10.80 -3.06
N PRO A 209 20.58 11.84 -2.30
CA PRO A 209 19.94 11.67 -0.99
C PRO A 209 18.48 11.21 -1.09
N HIS A 210 17.86 11.21 -2.27
CA HIS A 210 16.40 11.12 -2.42
C HIS A 210 15.78 9.83 -1.88
N LEU A 211 16.46 8.68 -2.00
CA LEU A 211 15.98 7.43 -1.43
C LEU A 211 16.04 7.44 0.11
N ALA A 212 17.14 7.94 0.67
CA ALA A 212 17.29 8.09 2.12
C ALA A 212 16.28 9.11 2.68
N ASP A 213 16.08 10.23 1.98
CA ASP A 213 15.13 11.28 2.33
C ASP A 213 13.68 10.79 2.27
N PHE A 214 13.33 9.93 1.29
CA PHE A 214 12.04 9.24 1.27
C PHE A 214 11.78 8.49 2.58
N PHE A 215 12.70 7.62 3.01
CA PHE A 215 12.51 6.83 4.23
C PHE A 215 12.52 7.70 5.49
N HIS A 216 13.35 8.74 5.50
CA HIS A 216 13.42 9.71 6.59
C HIS A 216 12.10 10.47 6.78
N ARG A 217 11.50 10.92 5.68
CA ARG A 217 10.17 11.54 5.68
C ARG A 217 9.07 10.53 6.01
N TYR A 218 9.17 9.31 5.47
CA TYR A 218 8.19 8.26 5.69
C TYR A 218 8.05 7.90 7.16
N VAL A 219 9.15 7.73 7.90
CA VAL A 219 9.09 7.36 9.32
C VAL A 219 8.49 8.48 10.20
N GLN A 220 8.69 9.74 9.80
CA GLN A 220 8.10 10.90 10.49
C GLN A 220 6.64 11.16 10.08
N ALA A 221 6.22 10.64 8.93
CA ALA A 221 4.88 10.86 8.40
C ALA A 221 3.80 10.19 9.25
N SER A 222 2.67 10.89 9.38
CA SER A 222 1.48 10.33 10.03
C SER A 222 1.00 9.06 9.31
N PRO A 223 0.28 8.15 10.00
CA PRO A 223 -0.26 6.94 9.35
C PRO A 223 -1.05 7.25 8.07
N ALA A 224 -1.83 8.33 8.06
CA ALA A 224 -2.59 8.76 6.89
C ALA A 224 -1.71 9.14 5.69
N LEU A 225 -0.59 9.85 5.93
CA LEU A 225 0.38 10.19 4.89
C LEU A 225 1.16 8.96 4.39
N ARG A 226 1.36 7.96 5.24
CA ARG A 226 1.91 6.65 4.85
C ARG A 226 0.93 5.77 4.09
N GLY A 227 -0.34 6.19 4.04
CA GLY A 227 -1.41 5.53 3.30
C GLY A 227 -2.37 4.71 4.15
N VAL A 228 -2.18 4.61 5.46
CA VAL A 228 -3.09 3.91 6.37
C VAL A 228 -4.46 4.61 6.39
N ASP A 229 -5.52 3.83 6.20
CA ASP A 229 -6.88 4.27 6.46
C ASP A 229 -7.11 4.35 7.98
N THR A 230 -7.09 5.57 8.51
CA THR A 230 -7.25 5.82 9.96
C THR A 230 -8.69 5.73 10.46
N SER A 231 -9.68 5.53 9.56
CA SER A 231 -11.05 5.23 9.97
C SER A 231 -11.20 3.79 10.49
N VAL A 232 -10.30 2.90 10.04
CA VAL A 232 -10.23 1.51 10.48
C VAL A 232 -9.13 1.34 11.52
N THR A 233 -9.48 0.80 12.68
CA THR A 233 -8.55 0.60 13.81
C THR A 233 -8.64 -0.82 14.35
N LEU A 234 -7.68 -1.22 15.19
CA LEU A 234 -7.77 -2.48 15.91
C LEU A 234 -8.94 -2.43 16.90
N ALA A 235 -9.74 -3.49 16.94
CA ALA A 235 -10.73 -3.65 17.99
C ALA A 235 -10.05 -3.99 19.32
N SER A 236 -10.61 -3.51 20.43
CA SER A 236 -10.16 -3.88 21.78
C SER A 236 -10.34 -5.38 22.03
N ALA A 237 -9.71 -5.90 23.08
CA ALA A 237 -9.80 -7.31 23.44
C ALA A 237 -11.26 -7.75 23.67
N GLU A 238 -12.08 -6.90 24.30
CA GLU A 238 -13.48 -7.20 24.59
C GLU A 238 -14.37 -7.11 23.34
N GLU A 239 -14.23 -6.03 22.55
CA GLU A 239 -14.91 -5.89 21.25
C GLU A 239 -14.61 -7.10 20.34
N SER A 240 -13.33 -7.49 20.27
CA SER A 240 -12.86 -8.64 19.50
C SER A 240 -13.47 -9.95 19.99
N ARG A 241 -13.55 -10.16 21.30
CA ARG A 241 -14.10 -11.38 21.91
C ARG A 241 -15.58 -11.53 21.57
N LEU A 242 -16.36 -10.45 21.73
CA LEU A 242 -17.79 -10.44 21.41
C LEU A 242 -18.04 -10.66 19.92
N ALA A 243 -17.33 -9.95 19.05
CA ALA A 243 -17.50 -10.08 17.61
C ALA A 243 -17.13 -11.49 17.12
N ARG A 244 -16.05 -12.10 17.62
CA ARG A 244 -15.69 -13.49 17.25
C ARG A 244 -16.76 -14.48 17.66
N LEU A 245 -17.37 -14.32 18.84
CA LEU A 245 -18.46 -15.17 19.31
C LEU A 245 -19.67 -15.08 18.37
N GLN A 246 -20.09 -13.85 18.06
CA GLN A 246 -21.27 -13.60 17.23
C GLN A 246 -21.08 -14.01 15.77
N LEU A 247 -19.85 -13.89 15.25
CA LEU A 247 -19.49 -14.25 13.87
C LEU A 247 -19.01 -15.70 13.72
N GLY A 248 -18.90 -16.48 14.81
CA GLY A 248 -18.40 -17.85 14.78
C GLY A 248 -16.94 -17.98 14.34
N LEU A 249 -16.08 -17.02 14.69
CA LEU A 249 -14.68 -16.95 14.29
C LEU A 249 -13.74 -17.52 15.35
N SER A 250 -12.51 -17.89 14.94
CA SER A 250 -11.49 -18.38 15.87
C SER A 250 -11.04 -17.31 16.87
N ALA A 251 -10.62 -17.74 18.06
CA ALA A 251 -10.13 -16.85 19.12
C ALA A 251 -8.90 -16.01 18.72
N THR A 252 -8.15 -16.45 17.71
CA THR A 252 -6.93 -15.80 17.22
C THR A 252 -7.17 -14.88 16.03
N ARG A 253 -8.37 -14.83 15.45
CA ARG A 253 -8.64 -13.99 14.28
C ARG A 253 -8.51 -12.51 14.63
N CYS A 254 -7.60 -11.79 13.99
CA CYS A 254 -7.48 -10.34 14.16
C CYS A 254 -8.81 -9.66 13.79
N MET A 255 -9.28 -8.76 14.67
CA MET A 255 -10.53 -8.02 14.50
C MET A 255 -10.22 -6.53 14.42
N LEU A 256 -10.86 -5.87 13.48
CA LEU A 256 -10.80 -4.44 13.23
C LEU A 256 -12.14 -3.81 13.59
N LYS A 257 -12.14 -2.50 13.77
CA LYS A 257 -13.36 -1.72 13.97
C LYS A 257 -13.35 -0.42 13.17
N VAL A 258 -14.56 0.03 12.83
CA VAL A 258 -14.81 1.28 12.12
C VAL A 258 -16.08 1.93 12.66
N ALA A 259 -16.08 3.25 12.75
CA ALA A 259 -17.28 4.03 13.04
C ALA A 259 -17.95 4.44 11.72
N VAL A 260 -19.21 4.04 11.55
CA VAL A 260 -19.98 4.22 10.32
C VAL A 260 -21.11 5.21 10.57
N PRO A 261 -21.22 6.32 9.84
CA PRO A 261 -22.38 7.20 9.96
C PRO A 261 -23.70 6.45 9.75
N ASP A 262 -24.66 6.64 10.66
CA ASP A 262 -26.02 6.14 10.43
C ASP A 262 -26.73 7.09 9.45
N ILE A 263 -27.23 6.57 8.33
CA ILE A 263 -27.92 7.40 7.31
C ILE A 263 -29.30 7.88 7.80
N ASP A 264 -29.87 7.16 8.76
CA ASP A 264 -31.23 7.40 9.26
C ASP A 264 -31.23 8.27 10.54
N ASN A 265 -30.08 8.38 11.23
CA ASN A 265 -29.93 9.10 12.50
C ASN A 265 -28.70 10.00 12.48
N THR A 266 -28.60 11.01 13.35
CA THR A 266 -27.40 11.86 13.49
C THR A 266 -26.22 11.17 14.20
N GLY A 267 -26.27 9.84 14.38
CA GLY A 267 -25.27 9.06 15.11
C GLY A 267 -24.31 8.28 14.22
N SER A 268 -23.41 7.52 14.84
CA SER A 268 -22.57 6.53 14.18
C SER A 268 -22.81 5.15 14.79
N VAL A 269 -22.67 4.11 13.99
CA VAL A 269 -22.66 2.71 14.42
C VAL A 269 -21.22 2.21 14.40
N THR A 270 -20.78 1.59 15.49
CA THR A 270 -19.47 0.92 15.56
C THR A 270 -19.58 -0.50 15.05
N LEU A 271 -18.87 -0.81 13.97
CA LEU A 271 -18.81 -2.15 13.40
C LEU A 271 -17.47 -2.80 13.72
N VAL A 272 -17.51 -4.03 14.21
CA VAL A 272 -16.33 -4.87 14.46
C VAL A 272 -16.33 -6.05 13.49
N PHE A 273 -15.24 -6.23 12.74
CA PHE A 273 -15.18 -7.18 11.63
C PHE A 273 -13.78 -7.82 11.52
N PRO A 274 -13.62 -9.00 10.90
CA PRO A 274 -12.32 -9.62 10.78
C PRO A 274 -11.39 -8.80 9.88
N ALA A 275 -10.09 -8.79 10.19
CA ALA A 275 -9.07 -8.29 9.27
C ALA A 275 -9.22 -9.00 7.89
N PRO A 276 -8.87 -8.36 6.77
CA PRO A 276 -9.08 -8.96 5.46
C PRO A 276 -8.03 -10.07 5.22
N SER A 277 -8.32 -10.94 4.25
CA SER A 277 -7.34 -11.88 3.73
C SER A 277 -7.08 -11.51 2.28
N PRO A 278 -5.83 -11.27 1.87
CA PRO A 278 -5.54 -10.82 0.53
C PRO A 278 -5.88 -11.93 -0.47
N VAL A 279 -6.49 -11.53 -1.58
CA VAL A 279 -6.74 -12.37 -2.76
C VAL A 279 -5.95 -11.79 -3.92
N GLY A 280 -5.49 -12.64 -4.84
CA GLY A 280 -4.71 -12.25 -6.02
C GLY A 280 -5.51 -11.49 -7.08
N GLN A 281 -6.31 -10.51 -6.68
CA GLN A 281 -7.06 -9.61 -7.56
C GLN A 281 -6.22 -8.40 -7.96
N SER A 282 -6.64 -7.68 -8.98
CA SER A 282 -5.98 -6.43 -9.38
C SER A 282 -5.93 -5.44 -8.21
N PRO A 283 -4.82 -4.69 -8.01
CA PRO A 283 -4.76 -3.68 -6.96
C PRO A 283 -5.61 -2.44 -7.28
N ILE A 284 -6.02 -2.30 -8.54
CA ILE A 284 -6.80 -1.17 -9.09
C ILE A 284 -8.29 -1.49 -9.21
N GLY A 285 -9.08 -0.42 -9.35
CA GLY A 285 -10.53 -0.46 -9.52
C GLY A 285 -11.27 -0.27 -8.20
N ARG A 286 -12.49 -0.80 -8.11
CA ARG A 286 -13.36 -0.58 -6.94
C ARG A 286 -12.89 -1.30 -5.68
N CYS A 287 -12.14 -2.38 -5.86
CA CYS A 287 -11.58 -3.24 -4.81
C CYS A 287 -12.57 -3.49 -3.66
N THR A 288 -13.83 -3.77 -4.01
CA THR A 288 -14.93 -3.92 -3.06
C THR A 288 -14.67 -5.10 -2.13
N ARG A 289 -14.76 -4.85 -0.83
CA ARG A 289 -14.70 -5.85 0.23
C ARG A 289 -16.05 -5.96 0.87
N ALA A 290 -16.54 -7.18 1.03
CA ALA A 290 -17.73 -7.42 1.83
C ALA A 290 -17.44 -8.53 2.84
N CYS A 291 -17.81 -8.31 4.09
CA CYS A 291 -17.71 -9.34 5.12
C CYS A 291 -18.78 -9.16 6.19
N PRO A 292 -19.16 -10.25 6.89
CA PRO A 292 -19.96 -10.14 8.10
C PRO A 292 -19.24 -9.29 9.16
N ALA A 293 -19.98 -8.39 9.80
CA ALA A 293 -19.54 -7.53 10.88
C ALA A 293 -20.52 -7.58 12.04
N TYR A 294 -20.03 -7.31 13.24
CA TYR A 294 -20.82 -7.21 14.45
C TYR A 294 -21.04 -5.73 14.78
N ASP A 295 -22.31 -5.32 14.78
CA ASP A 295 -22.78 -4.02 15.23
C ASP A 295 -22.90 -4.08 16.76
N ILE A 296 -21.88 -3.57 17.46
CA ILE A 296 -21.77 -3.70 18.91
C ILE A 296 -22.83 -2.88 19.64
N ASP A 297 -23.26 -1.77 19.05
CA ASP A 297 -24.21 -0.85 19.65
C ASP A 297 -25.64 -1.41 19.65
N ASN A 298 -25.96 -2.27 18.67
CA ASN A 298 -27.29 -2.83 18.47
C ASN A 298 -27.35 -4.37 18.64
N ASP A 299 -26.26 -5.00 19.10
CA ASP A 299 -26.12 -6.45 19.33
C ASP A 299 -26.66 -7.30 18.16
N ARG A 300 -26.13 -7.07 16.96
CA ARG A 300 -26.55 -7.80 15.77
C ARG A 300 -25.44 -7.99 14.75
N VAL A 301 -25.58 -9.02 13.92
CA VAL A 301 -24.71 -9.24 12.77
C VAL A 301 -25.25 -8.47 11.56
N VAL A 302 -24.38 -7.73 10.90
CA VAL A 302 -24.65 -6.97 9.68
C VAL A 302 -23.64 -7.35 8.59
N MET A 303 -23.89 -6.95 7.34
CA MET A 303 -22.90 -7.04 6.28
C MET A 303 -22.18 -5.70 6.16
N PHE A 304 -20.87 -5.69 6.38
CA PHE A 304 -20.01 -4.54 6.11
C PHE A 304 -19.52 -4.62 4.66
N LYS A 305 -19.69 -3.54 3.92
CA LYS A 305 -19.23 -3.38 2.54
C LYS A 305 -18.36 -2.13 2.44
N ASP A 306 -17.09 -2.33 2.14
CA ASP A 306 -16.14 -1.28 1.80
C ASP A 306 -15.96 -1.27 0.27
N SER A 307 -15.98 -0.10 -0.35
CA SER A 307 -15.80 0.03 -1.78
C SER A 307 -15.27 1.41 -2.14
N TRP A 308 -14.32 1.42 -3.08
CA TRP A 308 -13.80 2.65 -3.66
C TRP A 308 -14.75 3.16 -4.74
N TRP A 309 -15.07 4.45 -4.70
CA TRP A 309 -15.93 5.10 -5.70
C TRP A 309 -15.15 6.11 -6.52
N VAL A 310 -15.66 6.44 -7.70
CA VAL A 310 -15.23 7.66 -8.41
C VAL A 310 -16.12 8.80 -7.91
N ALA A 311 -15.51 9.80 -7.26
CA ALA A 311 -16.24 10.97 -6.81
C ALA A 311 -16.55 11.86 -8.03
N ILE A 312 -17.69 11.63 -8.68
CA ILE A 312 -18.20 12.45 -9.77
C ILE A 312 -19.44 13.17 -9.25
N ALA A 313 -19.51 14.49 -9.44
CA ALA A 313 -20.58 15.34 -8.89
C ALA A 313 -22.00 14.86 -9.24
N ASP A 314 -22.15 14.18 -10.39
CA ASP A 314 -23.45 13.74 -10.92
C ASP A 314 -23.85 12.31 -10.50
N VAL A 315 -23.01 11.61 -9.72
CA VAL A 315 -23.30 10.24 -9.26
C VAL A 315 -23.56 10.24 -7.76
N LEU A 316 -24.79 9.92 -7.38
CA LEU A 316 -25.15 9.76 -5.97
C LEU A 316 -24.39 8.58 -5.34
N PRO A 317 -23.94 8.73 -4.09
CA PRO A 317 -23.46 7.61 -3.28
C PRO A 317 -24.43 6.42 -3.32
N GLU A 318 -23.90 5.20 -3.34
CA GLU A 318 -24.72 3.97 -3.42
C GLU A 318 -25.74 3.90 -2.26
N GLY A 319 -25.34 4.32 -1.05
CA GLY A 319 -26.24 4.38 0.11
C GLY A 319 -27.40 5.36 -0.06
N GLU A 320 -27.15 6.54 -0.63
CA GLU A 320 -28.21 7.53 -0.93
C GLU A 320 -29.14 7.01 -2.02
N THR A 321 -28.61 6.32 -3.02
CA THR A 321 -29.41 5.64 -4.04
C THR A 321 -30.34 4.59 -3.42
N TYR A 322 -29.83 3.76 -2.50
CA TYR A 322 -30.65 2.79 -1.78
C TYR A 322 -31.72 3.45 -0.90
N LYS A 323 -31.42 4.58 -0.26
CA LYS A 323 -32.40 5.36 0.51
C LYS A 323 -33.57 5.84 -0.37
N ILE A 324 -33.26 6.36 -1.56
CA ILE A 324 -34.27 6.80 -2.54
C ILE A 324 -35.11 5.61 -3.01
N LEU A 325 -34.49 4.49 -3.39
CA LEU A 325 -35.19 3.31 -3.90
C LEU A 325 -36.11 2.67 -2.85
N LYS A 326 -35.65 2.59 -1.60
CA LYS A 326 -36.46 2.07 -0.49
C LYS A 326 -37.68 2.92 -0.21
N LYS A 327 -37.54 4.25 -0.33
CA LYS A 327 -38.64 5.21 -0.11
C LYS A 327 -39.65 5.23 -1.27
N THR A 328 -39.21 4.99 -2.50
CA THR A 328 -40.05 5.23 -3.69
C THR A 328 -40.61 3.97 -4.36
N MET A 329 -39.91 2.82 -4.32
CA MET A 329 -40.33 1.67 -5.14
C MET A 329 -40.29 0.30 -4.47
N PHE A 330 -39.43 0.07 -3.47
CA PHE A 330 -39.25 -1.28 -2.92
C PHE A 330 -39.06 -1.28 -1.38
N PRO A 331 -40.15 -1.31 -0.59
CA PRO A 331 -40.06 -1.27 0.86
C PRO A 331 -39.41 -2.52 1.50
N THR A 332 -39.23 -3.60 0.75
CA THR A 332 -38.60 -4.86 1.20
C THR A 332 -37.07 -4.87 1.08
N LEU A 333 -36.44 -3.80 0.56
CA LEU A 333 -34.97 -3.74 0.47
C LEU A 333 -34.30 -3.72 1.84
N HIS A 334 -33.22 -4.50 1.99
CA HIS A 334 -32.38 -4.53 3.18
C HIS A 334 -31.78 -3.15 3.51
N ARG A 335 -31.62 -2.85 4.79
CA ARG A 335 -31.04 -1.57 5.27
C ARG A 335 -29.54 -1.56 4.97
N ALA A 336 -29.06 -0.54 4.26
CA ALA A 336 -27.64 -0.28 4.05
C ALA A 336 -27.15 0.71 5.11
N LEU A 337 -26.03 0.39 5.78
CA LEU A 337 -25.27 1.33 6.61
C LEU A 337 -24.10 1.85 5.76
N HIS A 338 -23.88 3.16 5.72
CA HIS A 338 -22.94 3.79 4.77
C HIS A 338 -21.65 4.21 5.46
N VAL A 339 -20.52 3.69 4.99
CA VAL A 339 -19.19 4.07 5.47
C VAL A 339 -18.70 5.24 4.63
N THR A 340 -18.19 6.27 5.29
CA THR A 340 -17.55 7.42 4.66
C THR A 340 -16.48 6.95 3.68
N THR A 341 -16.51 7.52 2.50
CA THR A 341 -15.82 7.05 1.30
C THR A 341 -14.75 8.03 0.88
N TYR A 342 -13.64 7.50 0.38
CA TYR A 342 -12.55 8.31 -0.12
C TYR A 342 -12.86 8.77 -1.55
N PRO A 343 -12.83 10.09 -1.83
CA PRO A 343 -12.86 10.54 -3.20
C PRO A 343 -11.59 10.07 -3.90
N LEU A 344 -11.75 9.38 -5.02
CA LEU A 344 -10.68 9.22 -5.99
C LEU A 344 -10.20 10.62 -6.44
N SER A 345 -8.93 10.92 -6.21
CA SER A 345 -8.32 12.20 -6.58
C SER A 345 -8.23 12.29 -8.10
N LEU A 346 -9.03 13.17 -8.69
CA LEU A 346 -9.06 13.41 -10.14
C LEU A 346 -7.82 14.15 -10.70
N ASN A 347 -6.75 14.32 -9.92
CA ASN A 347 -5.58 15.08 -10.35
C ASN A 347 -4.63 14.31 -11.29
N LYS A 348 -4.95 13.08 -11.69
CA LYS A 348 -4.22 12.41 -12.79
C LYS A 348 -4.77 12.92 -14.14
N PRO A 349 -3.90 13.34 -15.07
CA PRO A 349 -4.34 13.75 -16.41
C PRO A 349 -5.05 12.57 -17.09
N ARG A 350 -6.38 12.64 -17.20
CA ARG A 350 -7.20 11.65 -17.89
C ARG A 350 -6.79 11.60 -19.37
N ARG A 351 -6.25 10.47 -19.82
CA ARG A 351 -6.41 10.08 -21.23
C ARG A 351 -7.84 9.61 -21.41
N LEU A 352 -8.67 10.48 -21.99
CA LEU A 352 -9.91 10.06 -22.64
C LEU A 352 -9.51 9.21 -23.85
N THR A 353 -9.67 7.89 -23.76
CA THR A 353 -9.71 7.05 -24.96
C THR A 353 -11.17 6.83 -25.33
N SER A 354 -11.51 7.27 -26.53
CA SER A 354 -12.78 7.05 -27.25
C SER A 354 -13.10 5.57 -27.44
#